data_AF-A0A6B3FNY2-F1
#
_entry.id   AF-A0A6B3FNY2-F1
#
_cell.length_a   1.000
_cell.length_b   1.000
_cell.length_c   1.000
_cell.angle_alpha   90.00
_cell.angle_beta   90.00
_cell.angle_gamma   90.00
#
_symmetry.space_group_name_H-M   'P 1'
#
loop_
_entity.id
_entity.type
_entity.pdbx_description
1 polymer ?
#
loop_
_entity_poly.entity_id
_entity_poly.type
_entity_poly.pdbx_seq_one_letter_code
_entity_poly.pdbx_strand_id
1 'polypeptide(L)'
;DNAAEYYRLVWSRDPGFVGAAFSLARVQWAAGLRQEAVRTLESVPEASIHYTAARVAAIRARLRRRDPAEPLLADLTACAAQLEALEGLGLDAVRRERLAAEVLGTALDWVLSGSPGQTAERASGSGLRAGGTARTVLLGSQLDERGLRFGLERAYRTLARLARRGEERIELVERANRFRPRTMV
;
A
#
# COMPACT_ATOMS: atom_id res chain seq x y z
N ASP A 1 0.53 -28.20 7.57
CA ASP A 1 -0.28 -28.13 6.33
C ASP A 1 -1.79 -28.25 6.49
N ASN A 2 -2.35 -28.68 7.63
CA ASN A 2 -3.82 -28.89 7.75
C ASN A 2 -4.67 -27.60 7.98
N ALA A 3 -4.10 -26.55 8.59
CA ALA A 3 -4.87 -25.37 8.99
C ALA A 3 -5.40 -24.51 7.81
N ALA A 4 -4.63 -24.39 6.72
CA ALA A 4 -5.04 -23.60 5.56
C ALA A 4 -6.26 -24.21 4.86
N GLU A 5 -6.32 -25.54 4.77
CA GLU A 5 -7.44 -26.25 4.15
C GLU A 5 -8.72 -26.09 4.96
N TYR A 6 -8.66 -26.21 6.29
CA TYR A 6 -9.82 -25.98 7.15
C TYR A 6 -10.34 -24.54 7.07
N TYR A 7 -9.46 -23.53 7.11
CA TYR A 7 -9.91 -22.14 6.99
C TYR A 7 -10.48 -21.85 5.60
N ARG A 8 -9.91 -22.42 4.54
CA ARG A 8 -10.45 -22.30 3.18
C ARG A 8 -11.84 -22.94 3.08
N LEU A 9 -12.02 -24.13 3.64
CA LEU A 9 -13.31 -24.82 3.66
C LEU A 9 -14.38 -23.99 4.38
N VAL A 10 -14.09 -23.49 5.59
CA VAL A 10 -15.01 -22.63 6.35
C VAL A 10 -15.37 -21.38 5.55
N TRP A 11 -14.37 -20.69 4.98
CA TRP A 11 -14.60 -19.48 4.20
C TRP A 11 -15.43 -19.73 2.93
N SER A 12 -15.18 -20.84 2.23
CA SER A 12 -15.95 -21.21 1.03
C SER A 12 -17.40 -21.60 1.32
N ARG A 13 -17.69 -22.05 2.55
CA ARG A 13 -19.02 -22.56 2.94
C ARG A 13 -19.86 -21.51 3.62
N ASP A 14 -19.25 -20.60 4.39
CA ASP A 14 -19.94 -19.51 5.07
C ASP A 14 -19.10 -18.22 5.05
N PRO A 15 -19.36 -17.32 4.08
CA PRO A 15 -18.74 -16.00 4.01
C PRO A 15 -19.09 -15.07 5.19
N GLY A 16 -20.02 -15.46 6.07
CA GLY A 16 -20.31 -14.77 7.32
C GLY A 16 -19.22 -14.96 8.38
N PHE A 17 -18.41 -16.03 8.30
CA PHE A 17 -17.33 -16.29 9.25
C PHE A 17 -16.00 -15.64 8.82
N VAL A 18 -16.00 -14.30 8.77
CA VAL A 18 -14.89 -13.48 8.24
C VAL A 18 -13.55 -13.71 8.96
N GLY A 19 -13.57 -14.18 10.22
CA GLY A 19 -12.37 -14.59 10.95
C GLY A 19 -11.57 -15.71 10.27
N ALA A 20 -12.23 -16.58 9.48
CA ALA A 20 -11.55 -17.60 8.68
C ALA A 20 -10.74 -16.97 7.53
N ALA A 21 -11.25 -15.93 6.86
CA ALA A 21 -10.53 -15.23 5.79
C ALA A 21 -9.22 -14.62 6.32
N PHE A 22 -9.25 -13.93 7.47
CA PHE A 22 -8.04 -13.40 8.09
C PHE A 22 -7.06 -14.49 8.53
N SER A 23 -7.55 -15.62 9.04
CA SER A 23 -6.69 -16.73 9.46
C SER A 23 -6.04 -17.43 8.27
N LEU A 24 -6.79 -17.66 7.20
CA LEU A 24 -6.27 -18.18 5.94
C LEU A 24 -5.22 -17.24 5.35
N ALA A 25 -5.51 -15.93 5.29
CA ALA A 25 -4.57 -14.95 4.79
C ALA A 25 -3.26 -14.90 5.60
N ARG A 26 -3.32 -15.05 6.93
CA ARG A 26 -2.11 -15.13 7.78
C ARG A 26 -1.27 -16.36 7.47
N VAL A 27 -1.89 -17.52 7.27
CA VAL A 27 -1.18 -18.76 6.92
C VAL A 27 -0.57 -18.66 5.52
N GLN A 28 -1.32 -18.16 4.54
CA GLN A 28 -0.83 -17.91 3.18
C GLN A 28 0.36 -16.93 3.19
N TRP A 29 0.26 -15.84 3.95
CA TRP A 29 1.34 -14.86 4.07
C TRP A 29 2.60 -15.45 4.73
N ALA A 30 2.44 -16.27 5.78
CA ALA A 30 3.56 -16.96 6.43
C ALA A 30 4.24 -17.97 5.49
N ALA A 31 3.48 -18.59 4.58
CA ALA A 31 3.96 -19.51 3.57
C ALA A 31 4.53 -18.82 2.31
N GLY A 32 4.62 -17.48 2.27
CA GLY A 32 5.09 -16.73 1.11
C GLY A 32 4.09 -16.62 -0.04
N LEU A 33 2.87 -17.15 0.11
CA LEU A 33 1.78 -17.08 -0.86
C LEU A 33 1.08 -15.72 -0.80
N ARG A 34 1.80 -14.66 -1.15
CA ARG A 34 1.34 -13.26 -1.00
C ARG A 34 0.09 -12.96 -1.80
N GLN A 35 0.07 -13.33 -3.08
CA GLN A 35 -1.07 -13.06 -3.96
C GLN A 35 -2.32 -13.81 -3.49
N GLU A 36 -2.16 -15.03 -2.97
CA GLU A 36 -3.23 -15.79 -2.33
C GLU A 36 -3.78 -15.06 -1.08
N ALA A 37 -2.89 -14.59 -0.20
CA ALA A 37 -3.29 -13.85 1.00
C ALA A 37 -4.08 -12.58 0.66
N VAL A 38 -3.62 -11.84 -0.35
CA VAL A 38 -4.29 -10.64 -0.86
C VAL A 38 -5.67 -11.00 -1.42
N ARG A 39 -5.78 -12.00 -2.29
CA ARG A 39 -7.06 -12.46 -2.85
C ARG A 39 -8.05 -12.89 -1.77
N THR A 40 -7.59 -13.62 -0.76
CA THR A 40 -8.43 -14.02 0.38
C THR A 40 -8.98 -12.79 1.12
N LEU A 41 -8.13 -11.82 1.44
CA LEU A 41 -8.57 -10.58 2.11
C LEU A 41 -9.50 -9.74 1.23
N GLU A 42 -9.27 -9.75 -0.08
CA GLU A 42 -10.10 -9.03 -1.05
C GLU A 42 -11.47 -9.68 -1.28
N SER A 43 -11.58 -10.99 -1.03
CA SER A 43 -12.85 -11.71 -1.12
C SER A 43 -13.86 -11.36 -0.01
N VAL A 44 -13.42 -10.68 1.06
CA VAL A 44 -14.34 -10.21 2.11
C VAL A 44 -15.36 -9.23 1.52
N PRO A 45 -16.68 -9.49 1.64
CA PRO A 45 -17.73 -8.65 1.04
C PRO A 45 -17.78 -7.24 1.64
N GLU A 46 -18.20 -6.26 0.82
CA GLU A 46 -18.36 -4.85 1.26
C GLU A 46 -19.41 -4.68 2.37
N ALA A 47 -20.45 -5.52 2.39
CA ALA A 47 -21.46 -5.53 3.45
C ALA A 47 -20.91 -5.97 4.83
N SER A 48 -19.69 -6.50 4.90
CA SER A 48 -19.08 -6.93 6.16
C SER A 48 -18.57 -5.73 6.97
N ILE A 49 -18.82 -5.74 8.28
CA ILE A 49 -18.20 -4.79 9.23
C ILE A 49 -16.67 -4.85 9.23
N HIS A 50 -16.07 -5.94 8.73
CA HIS A 50 -14.63 -6.12 8.64
C HIS A 50 -14.05 -5.75 7.27
N TYR A 51 -14.86 -5.27 6.32
CA TYR A 51 -14.42 -4.93 4.98
C TYR A 51 -13.21 -3.98 4.98
N THR A 52 -13.33 -2.85 5.69
CA THR A 52 -12.25 -1.86 5.82
C THR A 52 -10.99 -2.49 6.41
N ALA A 53 -11.12 -3.31 7.45
CA ALA A 53 -9.98 -4.00 8.06
C ALA A 53 -9.31 -5.00 7.09
N ALA A 54 -10.10 -5.71 6.29
CA ALA A 54 -9.61 -6.67 5.30
C ALA A 54 -8.85 -5.95 4.17
N ARG A 55 -9.40 -4.83 3.68
CA ARG A 55 -8.73 -4.01 2.67
C ARG A 55 -7.44 -3.37 3.20
N VAL A 56 -7.41 -2.89 4.44
CA VAL A 56 -6.16 -2.41 5.07
C VAL A 56 -5.14 -3.53 5.21
N ALA A 57 -5.57 -4.74 5.59
CA ALA A 57 -4.70 -5.90 5.67
C ALA A 57 -4.15 -6.31 4.30
N ALA A 58 -4.95 -6.22 3.22
CA ALA A 58 -4.51 -6.53 1.85
C ALA A 58 -3.44 -5.55 1.37
N ILE A 59 -3.61 -4.23 1.61
CA ILE A 59 -2.56 -3.23 1.34
C ILE A 59 -1.26 -3.64 2.04
N ARG A 60 -1.32 -3.94 3.34
CA ARG A 60 -0.12 -4.35 4.11
C ARG A 60 0.49 -5.67 3.64
N ALA A 61 -0.34 -6.62 3.20
CA ALA A 61 0.14 -7.89 2.67
C ALA A 61 0.93 -7.69 1.36
N ARG A 62 0.53 -6.75 0.51
CA ARG A 62 1.27 -6.36 -0.71
C ARG A 62 2.63 -5.74 -0.42
N LEU A 63 2.71 -4.85 0.58
CA LEU A 63 3.90 -4.04 0.87
C LEU A 63 4.95 -4.75 1.76
N ARG A 64 4.53 -5.61 2.70
CA ARG A 64 5.45 -6.18 3.69
C ARG A 64 6.36 -7.26 3.08
N ARG A 65 7.61 -7.29 3.56
CA ARG A 65 8.66 -8.26 3.17
C ARG A 65 8.84 -8.30 1.64
N ARG A 66 8.82 -7.14 0.99
CA ARG A 66 9.17 -7.01 -0.43
C ARG A 66 10.63 -6.64 -0.55
N ASP A 67 11.31 -7.27 -1.49
CA ASP A 67 12.58 -6.77 -1.98
C ASP A 67 12.28 -5.61 -2.95
N PRO A 68 12.85 -4.41 -2.72
CA PRO A 68 12.74 -3.28 -3.64
C PRO A 68 13.19 -3.58 -5.08
N ALA A 69 13.95 -4.65 -5.31
CA ALA A 69 14.35 -5.13 -6.63
C ALA A 69 13.22 -5.87 -7.40
N GLU A 70 12.09 -6.17 -6.76
CA GLU A 70 10.93 -6.79 -7.40
C GLU A 70 10.14 -5.79 -8.29
N PRO A 71 9.40 -6.26 -9.32
CA PRO A 71 8.53 -5.40 -10.12
C PRO A 71 7.26 -5.00 -9.34
N LEU A 72 7.38 -3.98 -8.50
CA LEU A 72 6.33 -3.58 -7.55
C LEU A 72 5.25 -2.66 -8.12
N LEU A 73 5.38 -2.17 -9.36
CA LEU A 73 4.50 -1.14 -9.90
C LEU A 73 3.00 -1.50 -9.79
N ALA A 74 2.62 -2.71 -10.19
CA ALA A 74 1.23 -3.16 -10.13
C ALA A 74 0.69 -3.26 -8.68
N ASP A 75 1.51 -3.72 -7.74
CA ASP A 75 1.13 -3.80 -6.33
C ASP A 75 1.02 -2.39 -5.70
N LEU A 76 1.91 -1.46 -6.07
CA LEU A 76 1.87 -0.07 -5.61
C LEU A 76 0.62 0.66 -6.13
N THR A 77 0.30 0.53 -7.42
CA THR A 77 -0.90 1.14 -8.00
C THR A 77 -2.18 0.54 -7.40
N ALA A 78 -2.23 -0.78 -7.20
CA ALA A 78 -3.35 -1.44 -6.53
C ALA A 78 -3.51 -0.95 -5.08
N CYS A 79 -2.41 -0.79 -4.33
CA CYS A 79 -2.44 -0.23 -2.98
C CYS A 79 -2.98 1.21 -2.96
N ALA A 80 -2.57 2.06 -3.91
CA ALA A 80 -3.04 3.44 -3.99
C ALA A 80 -4.53 3.53 -4.30
N ALA A 81 -5.00 2.81 -5.34
CA ALA A 81 -6.42 2.76 -5.70
C ALA A 81 -7.29 2.26 -4.55
N GLN A 82 -6.81 1.24 -3.82
CA GLN A 82 -7.52 0.70 -2.68
C GLN A 82 -7.57 1.68 -1.49
N LEU A 83 -6.50 2.45 -1.26
CA LEU A 83 -6.49 3.49 -0.22
C LEU A 83 -7.45 4.64 -0.56
N GLU A 84 -7.51 5.05 -1.84
CA GLU A 84 -8.47 6.05 -2.33
C GLU A 84 -9.92 5.57 -2.17
N ALA A 85 -10.21 4.32 -2.51
CA ALA A 85 -11.53 3.73 -2.29
C ALA A 85 -11.93 3.71 -0.80
N LEU A 86 -11.00 3.39 0.10
CA LEU A 86 -11.27 3.37 1.54
C LEU A 86 -11.55 4.76 2.12
N GLU A 87 -10.99 5.82 1.55
CA GLU A 87 -11.33 7.19 1.95
C GLU A 87 -12.79 7.51 1.63
N GLY A 88 -13.29 7.10 0.47
CA GLY A 88 -14.71 7.23 0.11
C GLY A 88 -15.66 6.48 1.06
N LEU A 89 -15.15 5.47 1.77
CA LEU A 89 -15.88 4.68 2.76
C LEU A 89 -15.66 5.15 4.21
N GLY A 90 -15.06 6.33 4.41
CA GLY A 90 -14.93 6.95 5.73
C GLY A 90 -13.74 6.45 6.56
N LEU A 91 -12.68 5.94 5.93
CA LEU A 91 -11.42 5.65 6.63
C LEU A 91 -10.91 6.92 7.34
N ASP A 92 -10.58 6.81 8.63
CA ASP A 92 -10.13 7.96 9.40
C ASP A 92 -8.81 8.54 8.86
N ALA A 93 -8.68 9.87 8.98
CA ALA A 93 -7.55 10.60 8.41
C ALA A 93 -6.18 10.12 8.94
N VAL A 94 -6.09 9.72 10.21
CA VAL A 94 -4.82 9.22 10.78
C VAL A 94 -4.44 7.89 10.16
N ARG A 95 -5.38 6.93 10.05
CA ARG A 95 -5.11 5.64 9.40
C ARG A 95 -4.81 5.80 7.92
N ARG A 96 -5.54 6.67 7.22
CA ARG A 96 -5.27 7.00 5.83
C ARG A 96 -3.84 7.49 5.64
N GLU A 97 -3.42 8.51 6.38
CA GLU A 97 -2.08 9.11 6.24
C GLU A 97 -0.96 8.14 6.64
N ARG A 98 -1.20 7.25 7.63
CA ARG A 98 -0.25 6.17 7.95
C ARG A 98 -0.09 5.20 6.80
N LEU A 99 -1.19 4.76 6.18
CA LEU A 99 -1.15 3.86 5.02
C LEU A 99 -0.53 4.53 3.80
N ALA A 100 -0.84 5.82 3.57
CA ALA A 100 -0.19 6.59 2.51
C ALA A 100 1.33 6.63 2.71
N ALA A 101 1.80 6.88 3.94
CA ALA A 101 3.23 6.84 4.24
C ALA A 101 3.85 5.44 4.03
N GLU A 102 3.15 4.36 4.38
CA GLU A 102 3.60 2.97 4.11
C GLU A 102 3.75 2.72 2.58
N VAL A 103 2.77 3.13 1.78
CA VAL A 103 2.76 2.98 0.31
C VAL A 103 3.86 3.84 -0.33
N LEU A 104 3.93 5.12 0.02
CA LEU A 104 4.91 6.06 -0.54
C LEU A 104 6.34 5.70 -0.13
N GLY A 105 6.56 5.19 1.08
CA GLY A 105 7.86 4.71 1.54
C GLY A 105 8.33 3.52 0.72
N THR A 106 7.45 2.53 0.53
CA THR A 106 7.75 1.35 -0.30
C THR A 106 8.03 1.76 -1.76
N ALA A 107 7.26 2.71 -2.30
CA ALA A 107 7.49 3.24 -3.64
C ALA A 107 8.83 3.97 -3.75
N LEU A 108 9.23 4.73 -2.72
CA LEU A 108 10.51 5.43 -2.70
C LEU A 108 11.67 4.43 -2.72
N ASP A 109 11.63 3.39 -1.89
CA ASP A 109 12.65 2.34 -1.86
C ASP A 109 12.75 1.62 -3.22
N TRP A 110 11.62 1.33 -3.86
CA TRP A 110 11.56 0.74 -5.21
C TRP A 110 12.16 1.66 -6.29
N VAL A 111 11.84 2.96 -6.26
CA VAL A 111 12.41 3.95 -7.19
C VAL A 111 13.92 4.09 -6.98
N LEU A 112 14.38 4.14 -5.73
CA LEU A 112 15.82 4.19 -5.40
C LEU A 112 16.57 2.93 -5.85
N SER A 113 15.85 1.82 -6.03
CA SER A 113 16.39 0.56 -6.55
C SER A 113 16.36 0.46 -8.09
N GLY A 114 16.01 1.56 -8.77
CA GLY A 114 16.02 1.65 -10.24
C GLY A 114 14.70 1.29 -10.92
N SER A 115 13.59 1.19 -10.17
CA SER A 115 12.25 0.91 -10.71
C SER A 115 12.17 -0.34 -11.61
N PRO A 116 12.64 -1.51 -11.15
CA PRO A 116 12.68 -2.73 -11.95
C PRO A 116 11.30 -3.12 -12.49
N GLY A 117 11.28 -3.64 -13.73
CA GLY A 117 10.05 -3.98 -14.46
C GLY A 117 9.41 -2.83 -15.26
N GLN A 118 9.63 -1.57 -14.86
CA GLN A 118 9.03 -0.42 -15.56
C GLN A 118 9.64 -0.15 -16.95
N THR A 119 10.92 -0.45 -17.14
CA THR A 119 11.62 -0.25 -18.42
C THR A 119 11.19 -1.26 -19.48
N ALA A 120 10.85 -2.49 -19.09
CA ALA A 120 10.36 -3.53 -19.99
C ALA A 120 8.96 -3.21 -20.56
N GLU A 121 8.07 -2.64 -19.74
CA GLU A 121 6.75 -2.17 -20.19
C GLU A 121 6.82 -1.01 -21.19
N ARG A 122 7.80 -0.10 -21.02
CA ARG A 122 8.05 0.98 -22.00
C ARG A 122 8.56 0.48 -23.35
N ALA A 123 9.32 -0.62 -23.36
CA ALA A 123 9.85 -1.23 -24.58
C ALA A 123 8.82 -2.08 -25.34
N SER A 124 7.84 -2.67 -24.64
CA SER A 124 6.83 -3.58 -25.22
C SER A 124 5.65 -2.90 -25.94
N GLY A 125 5.68 -1.58 -26.14
CA GLY A 125 4.86 -0.92 -27.18
C GLY A 125 3.33 -1.01 -27.08
N SER A 126 2.74 -1.49 -25.99
CA SER A 126 1.28 -1.57 -25.80
C SER A 126 0.67 -0.27 -25.24
N GLY A 127 1.21 0.89 -25.64
CA GLY A 127 0.71 2.21 -25.24
C GLY A 127 0.25 2.98 -26.46
N LEU A 128 -1.07 3.19 -26.60
CA LEU A 128 -1.58 4.19 -27.53
C LEU A 128 -0.90 5.54 -27.26
N ARG A 129 -0.30 6.07 -28.33
CA ARG A 129 0.04 7.48 -28.59
C ARG A 129 1.14 8.10 -27.71
N ALA A 130 2.31 8.23 -28.34
CA ALA A 130 3.32 9.22 -28.01
C ALA A 130 2.72 10.63 -28.01
N GLY A 131 2.84 11.31 -26.86
CA GLY A 131 2.38 12.68 -26.65
C GLY A 131 2.41 13.06 -25.17
N GLY A 132 3.61 13.11 -24.58
CA GLY A 132 3.83 13.45 -23.17
C GLY A 132 4.20 12.23 -22.33
N THR A 133 5.34 12.30 -21.65
CA THR A 133 5.70 11.36 -20.58
C THR A 133 4.60 11.41 -19.52
N ALA A 134 3.61 10.52 -19.59
CA ALA A 134 2.64 10.35 -18.52
C ALA A 134 3.42 9.88 -17.29
N ARG A 135 3.84 10.83 -16.45
CA ARG A 135 4.49 10.52 -15.19
C ARG A 135 3.43 9.84 -14.35
N THR A 136 3.67 8.58 -14.00
CA THR A 136 2.78 7.83 -13.12
C THR A 136 2.65 8.61 -11.81
N VAL A 137 1.42 8.86 -11.38
CA VAL A 137 1.12 9.53 -10.11
C VAL A 137 0.65 8.47 -9.13
N LEU A 138 1.21 8.47 -7.92
CA LEU A 138 0.86 7.60 -6.83
C LEU A 138 0.43 8.45 -5.63
N LEU A 139 -0.85 8.37 -5.25
CA LEU A 139 -1.42 9.15 -4.13
C LEU A 139 -1.11 10.67 -4.24
N GLY A 140 -1.31 11.22 -5.43
CA GLY A 140 -1.03 12.63 -5.74
C GLY A 140 0.45 13.01 -5.84
N SER A 141 1.38 12.05 -5.70
CA SER A 141 2.82 12.27 -5.80
C SER A 141 3.35 11.71 -7.11
N GLN A 142 4.25 12.43 -7.77
CA GLN A 142 4.97 11.89 -8.94
C GLN A 142 5.76 10.65 -8.51
N LEU A 143 5.71 9.57 -9.30
CA LEU A 143 6.46 8.33 -9.05
C LEU A 143 7.94 8.48 -9.44
N ASP A 144 8.57 9.48 -8.85
CA ASP A 144 10.00 9.76 -8.88
C ASP A 144 10.48 10.08 -7.45
N GLU A 145 11.78 10.01 -7.22
CA GLU A 145 12.37 10.18 -5.88
C GLU A 145 11.95 11.50 -5.22
N ARG A 146 11.92 12.59 -5.99
CA ARG A 146 11.56 13.92 -5.49
C ARG A 146 10.08 14.00 -5.11
N GLY A 147 9.19 13.56 -5.99
CA GLY A 147 7.75 13.54 -5.78
C GLY A 147 7.34 12.70 -4.58
N LEU A 148 7.91 11.49 -4.47
CA LEU A 148 7.63 10.57 -3.36
C LEU A 148 8.13 11.12 -2.02
N ARG A 149 9.31 11.77 -1.99
CA ARG A 149 9.80 12.45 -0.79
C ARG A 149 8.89 13.60 -0.34
N PHE A 150 8.39 14.41 -1.27
CA PHE A 150 7.39 15.44 -0.95
C PHE A 150 6.08 14.83 -0.43
N GLY A 151 5.63 13.72 -1.02
CA GLY A 151 4.47 12.97 -0.56
C GLY A 151 4.62 12.49 0.88
N LEU A 152 5.78 11.88 1.20
CA LEU A 152 6.11 11.41 2.55
C LEU A 152 6.20 12.55 3.56
N GLU A 153 6.88 13.65 3.20
CA GLU A 153 6.94 14.84 4.04
C GLU A 153 5.52 15.35 4.37
N ARG A 154 4.66 15.49 3.35
CA ARG A 154 3.27 15.92 3.52
C ARG A 154 2.51 14.96 4.44
N ALA A 155 2.61 13.66 4.23
CA ALA A 155 1.90 12.66 5.05
C ALA A 155 2.32 12.73 6.52
N TYR A 156 3.62 12.78 6.81
CA TYR A 156 4.13 12.90 8.17
C TYR A 156 3.78 14.23 8.83
N ARG A 157 3.76 15.36 8.08
CA ARG A 157 3.28 16.65 8.59
C ARG A 157 1.79 16.62 8.93
N THR A 158 0.96 15.94 8.13
CA THR A 158 -0.45 15.75 8.45
C THR A 158 -0.63 14.90 9.70
N LEU A 159 0.10 13.78 9.81
CA LEU A 159 0.10 12.97 11.03
C LEU A 159 0.52 13.78 12.27
N ALA A 160 1.56 14.60 12.16
CA ALA A 160 2.03 15.44 13.26
C ALA A 160 0.96 16.47 13.71
N ARG A 161 0.18 17.02 12.78
CA ARG A 161 -0.95 17.92 13.08
C ARG A 161 -2.11 17.20 13.78
N LEU A 162 -2.32 15.92 13.46
CA LEU A 162 -3.39 15.09 14.04
C LEU A 162 -2.97 14.40 15.36
N ALA A 163 -1.68 14.39 15.70
CA ALA A 163 -1.16 13.74 16.89
C ALA A 163 -1.68 14.41 18.18
N ARG A 164 -2.14 13.59 19.13
CA ARG A 164 -2.69 14.06 20.40
C ARG A 164 -1.62 14.32 21.47
N ARG A 165 -0.46 13.67 21.34
CA ARG A 165 0.65 13.76 22.32
C ARG A 165 1.81 14.55 21.74
N GLY A 166 2.48 15.33 22.60
CA GLY A 166 3.63 16.14 22.22
C GLY A 166 4.79 15.32 21.66
N GLU A 167 5.12 14.21 22.31
CA GLU A 167 6.21 13.29 21.90
C GLU A 167 5.93 12.68 20.52
N GLU A 168 4.74 12.14 20.31
CA GLU A 168 4.34 11.58 19.00
C GLU A 168 4.44 12.62 17.89
N ARG A 169 4.01 13.85 18.15
CA ARG A 169 4.12 14.97 17.20
C ARG A 169 5.57 15.29 16.89
N ILE A 170 6.46 15.34 17.89
CA ILE A 170 7.90 15.59 17.70
C ILE A 170 8.49 14.52 16.78
N GLU A 171 8.26 13.24 17.08
CA GLU A 171 8.75 12.15 16.25
C GLU A 171 8.28 12.26 14.80
N LEU A 172 7.00 12.57 14.59
CA LEU A 172 6.41 12.70 13.24
C LEU A 172 7.00 13.89 12.48
N VAL A 173 7.26 15.01 13.16
CA VAL A 173 7.96 16.15 12.55
C VAL A 173 9.39 15.77 12.16
N GLU A 174 10.11 15.04 13.01
CA GLU A 174 11.43 14.52 12.67
C GLU A 174 11.39 13.57 11.47
N ARG A 175 10.38 12.68 11.41
CA ARG A 175 10.15 11.81 10.24
C ARG A 175 9.93 12.67 8.98
N ALA A 176 9.08 13.69 9.04
CA ALA A 176 8.84 14.59 7.92
C ALA A 176 10.11 15.30 7.44
N ASN A 177 10.92 15.82 8.38
CA ASN A 177 12.15 16.54 8.07
C ASN A 177 13.20 15.66 7.38
N ARG A 178 13.24 14.35 7.66
CA ARG A 178 14.17 13.41 6.97
C ARG A 178 13.86 13.24 5.48
N PHE A 179 12.61 13.44 5.07
CA PHE A 179 12.22 13.35 3.66
C PHE A 179 12.27 14.68 2.93
N ARG A 180 12.62 15.78 3.62
CA ARG A 180 12.71 17.10 3.00
C ARG A 180 13.72 17.08 1.85
N PRO A 181 13.31 17.33 0.60
CA PRO A 181 14.24 17.37 -0.52
C PRO A 181 15.23 18.52 -0.32
N ARG A 182 16.54 18.24 -0.48
CA ARG A 182 17.56 19.29 -0.39
C ARG A 182 17.43 20.20 -1.62
N THR A 183 16.98 21.43 -1.42
CA THR A 183 17.16 22.48 -2.42
C THR A 183 18.64 22.85 -2.42
N MET A 184 19.36 22.59 -3.51
CA MET A 184 20.65 23.23 -3.72
C MET A 184 20.37 24.72 -3.92
N VAL A 185 20.94 25.55 -3.05
CA VAL A 185 21.06 27.01 -3.24
C VAL A 185 22.40 27.24 -3.91
#